data_AF-A0A3M5WZG4-F1
#
_entry.id   AF-A0A3M5WZG4-F1
#
_cell.length_a   1.000
_cell.length_b   1.000
_cell.length_c   1.000
_cell.angle_alpha   90.00
_cell.angle_beta   90.00
_cell.angle_gamma   90.00
#
_symmetry.space_group_name_H-M   'P 1'
#
loop_
_entity.id
_entity.type
_entity.pdbx_description
1 polymer ?
#
loop_
_entity_poly.entity_id
_entity_poly.type
_entity_poly.pdbx_seq_one_letter_code
_entity_poly.pdbx_strand_id
1 'polypeptide(L)'
;MAPRRCTGVKAMLELTLEQISMAQSAVDKTAALKLIADHLVADGLVAEGYLTGLMNREQQGSTFLGQGIAIPHGTPETRDLVFTTGVRLMQFPEGVDWGDGQMVYLAIGIAAKSDEHLRLLQLLTRALGEEDLGQALREAKTPEDLLKLLQGAPQELALDAQMISLGVSADDFEELVWRGARLLRKADCVSNGFAAVLQQVEALSLGDGLWWLHSEQTVNRPGLAFVTPDKPMRYLGQPLTGLFCLASLGEAHQALLERLCLLLIEGRGHELGHATNSRAVLEALGGEVRFQQRVTDVMIEDSQLLGVQLDSGEQLASRHVILALGHSARDTFRMLHGRGVFMEAKPFSVGFRIEHPQSLIDRARLGKYAGHPKLGAADYKLVHHASNGRSVYSFCMCPGGTVVAATSEPGRVVTNGMSQYSRNERNANSGIVVGISPEQDYPGSPLAGIELQERLESHAYLLGGSSYEAPAQLVGDFIAGRASTALGSVEPSYKPGVKLVDLAEALPAFAIEAIREALPAFDKQIKGFSLHDAVLTGIETRTSAPLRITRGPTLQSLNTKGLYPAGEGAGYAGGILSAGVDGIRVAEALVRDMLGIEG
;
A
#
# COMPACT_ATOMS: atom_id res chain seq x y z
N MET A 1 18.02 -8.76 -39.21
CA MET A 1 18.62 -7.43 -38.97
C MET A 1 18.66 -7.23 -37.46
N ALA A 2 19.86 -7.15 -36.88
CA ALA A 2 20.05 -6.95 -35.45
C ALA A 2 19.66 -5.52 -35.02
N PRO A 3 19.14 -5.29 -33.80
CA PRO A 3 18.84 -3.95 -33.32
C PRO A 3 20.13 -3.21 -33.00
N ARG A 4 20.27 -1.99 -33.55
CA ARG A 4 21.33 -1.04 -33.20
C ARG A 4 21.11 -0.57 -31.77
N ARG A 5 22.10 -0.81 -30.90
CA ARG A 5 22.19 -0.17 -29.58
C ARG A 5 22.36 1.34 -29.77
N CYS A 6 21.50 2.14 -29.14
CA CYS A 6 21.74 3.57 -28.95
C CYS A 6 22.94 3.75 -28.01
N THR A 7 24.09 4.08 -28.57
CA THR A 7 25.27 4.57 -27.84
C THR A 7 25.27 6.09 -27.93
N GLY A 8 24.97 6.79 -26.84
CA GLY A 8 24.99 8.26 -26.88
C GLY A 8 24.37 9.00 -25.70
N VAL A 9 24.34 8.42 -24.49
CA VAL A 9 24.18 9.22 -23.26
C VAL A 9 25.58 9.34 -22.67
N LYS A 10 26.11 10.56 -22.52
CA LYS A 10 27.32 10.79 -21.72
C LYS A 10 26.99 10.30 -20.31
N ALA A 11 27.65 9.22 -19.88
CA ALA A 11 27.43 8.61 -18.57
C ALA A 11 27.52 9.68 -17.48
N MET A 12 26.44 9.81 -16.72
CA MET A 12 26.43 10.60 -15.50
C MET A 12 27.35 9.92 -14.49
N LEU A 13 28.06 10.71 -13.68
CA LEU A 13 28.94 10.18 -12.64
C LEU A 13 28.06 9.78 -11.45
N GLU A 14 27.44 8.60 -11.55
CA GLU A 14 26.61 8.02 -10.49
C GLU A 14 27.50 7.42 -9.39
N LEU A 15 27.21 7.79 -8.15
CA LEU A 15 27.82 7.22 -6.96
C LEU A 15 27.19 5.85 -6.69
N THR A 16 27.98 4.79 -6.73
CA THR A 16 27.52 3.43 -6.42
C THR A 16 28.17 2.90 -5.15
N LEU A 17 27.54 1.91 -4.53
CA LEU A 17 28.02 1.33 -3.27
C LEU A 17 29.41 0.68 -3.42
N GLU A 18 29.74 0.15 -4.61
CA GLU A 18 31.06 -0.46 -4.86
C GLU A 18 32.20 0.56 -4.84
N GLN A 19 31.89 1.86 -4.97
CA GLN A 19 32.86 2.95 -4.98
C GLN A 19 33.20 3.44 -3.57
N ILE A 20 32.56 2.91 -2.52
CA ILE A 20 32.72 3.39 -1.14
C ILE A 20 33.60 2.43 -0.33
N SER A 21 34.65 2.97 0.28
CA SER A 21 35.52 2.28 1.24
C SER A 21 35.27 2.83 2.64
N MET A 22 34.60 2.02 3.47
CA MET A 22 34.24 2.39 4.85
C MET A 22 35.42 2.23 5.80
N ALA A 23 35.39 2.96 6.91
CA ALA A 23 36.27 2.76 8.07
C ALA A 23 37.78 2.65 7.75
N GLN A 24 38.27 3.48 6.83
CA GLN A 24 39.68 3.57 6.51
C GLN A 24 40.44 4.34 7.61
N SER A 25 41.76 4.16 7.65
CA SER A 25 42.64 4.88 8.57
C SER A 25 43.86 5.40 7.83
N ALA A 26 44.26 6.63 8.14
CA ALA A 26 45.47 7.26 7.63
C ALA A 26 46.08 8.13 8.74
N VAL A 27 47.39 8.05 8.90
CA VAL A 27 48.12 8.79 9.94
C VAL A 27 48.26 10.28 9.63
N ASP A 28 48.21 10.64 8.35
CA ASP A 28 48.30 12.01 7.85
C ASP A 28 47.68 12.13 6.45
N LYS A 29 47.57 13.36 5.95
CA LYS A 29 47.07 13.66 4.61
C LYS A 29 47.83 12.90 3.51
N THR A 30 49.14 12.74 3.62
CA THR A 30 49.94 12.05 2.59
C THR A 30 49.60 10.57 2.51
N ALA A 31 49.41 9.91 3.65
CA ALA A 31 48.95 8.54 3.73
C ALA A 31 47.53 8.37 3.16
N ALA A 32 46.62 9.32 3.43
CA ALA A 32 45.27 9.31 2.87
C ALA A 32 45.28 9.47 1.34
N LEU A 33 46.04 10.42 0.81
CA LEU A 33 46.19 10.60 -0.65
C LEU A 33 46.78 9.36 -1.33
N LYS A 34 47.73 8.68 -0.68
CA LYS A 34 48.28 7.41 -1.17
C LYS A 34 47.22 6.32 -1.22
N LEU A 35 46.45 6.11 -0.15
CA LEU A 35 45.37 5.13 -0.12
C LEU A 35 44.35 5.37 -1.24
N ILE A 36 43.96 6.63 -1.45
CA ILE A 36 43.05 7.04 -2.53
C ILE A 36 43.64 6.70 -3.90
N ALA A 37 44.90 7.07 -4.16
CA ALA A 37 45.56 6.77 -5.42
C ALA A 37 45.65 5.26 -5.68
N ASP A 38 46.02 4.47 -4.66
CA ASP A 38 46.16 3.03 -4.77
C ASP A 38 44.82 2.36 -5.15
N HIS A 39 43.70 2.83 -4.60
CA HIS A 39 42.37 2.33 -4.98
C HIS A 39 41.94 2.79 -6.37
N LEU A 40 42.16 4.05 -6.74
CA LEU A 40 41.86 4.52 -8.10
C LEU A 40 42.64 3.71 -9.16
N VAL A 41 43.85 3.25 -8.85
CA VAL A 41 44.62 2.33 -9.70
C VAL A 41 44.01 0.93 -9.69
N ALA A 42 43.67 0.38 -8.51
CA ALA A 42 43.04 -0.93 -8.38
C ALA A 42 41.70 -1.02 -9.14
N ASP A 43 40.96 0.08 -9.21
CA ASP A 43 39.69 0.21 -9.94
C ASP A 43 39.85 0.33 -11.45
N GLY A 44 41.10 0.46 -11.93
CA GLY A 44 41.41 0.69 -13.33
C GLY A 44 41.00 2.08 -13.83
N LEU A 45 40.80 3.06 -12.94
CA LEU A 45 40.44 4.43 -13.31
C LEU A 45 41.67 5.22 -13.76
N VAL A 46 42.83 4.99 -13.15
CA VAL A 46 44.08 5.70 -13.42
C VAL A 46 45.29 4.76 -13.49
N ALA A 47 46.37 5.23 -14.11
CA ALA A 47 47.67 4.55 -14.17
C ALA A 47 48.46 4.69 -12.87
N GLU A 48 49.44 3.79 -12.67
CA GLU A 48 50.45 3.95 -11.62
C GLU A 48 51.14 5.32 -11.70
N GLY A 49 51.41 5.93 -10.55
CA GLY A 49 52.01 7.26 -10.46
C GLY A 49 51.03 8.42 -10.34
N TYR A 50 49.71 8.19 -10.44
CA TYR A 50 48.67 9.22 -10.28
C TYR A 50 48.72 9.95 -8.92
N LEU A 51 49.28 9.31 -7.88
CA LEU A 51 49.55 9.93 -6.58
C LEU A 51 50.32 11.26 -6.71
N THR A 52 51.29 11.34 -7.62
CA THR A 52 52.06 12.57 -7.86
C THR A 52 51.13 13.72 -8.26
N GLY A 53 50.11 13.44 -9.07
CA GLY A 53 49.10 14.41 -9.47
C GLY A 53 48.26 14.90 -8.29
N LEU A 54 47.81 13.99 -7.43
CA LEU A 54 47.06 14.36 -6.22
C LEU A 54 47.91 15.22 -5.28
N MET A 55 49.17 14.84 -5.05
CA MET A 55 50.09 15.58 -4.18
C MET A 55 50.41 16.98 -4.73
N ASN A 56 50.67 17.08 -6.03
CA ASN A 56 50.93 18.37 -6.69
C ASN A 56 49.70 19.28 -6.61
N ARG A 57 48.49 18.74 -6.78
CA ARG A 57 47.26 19.51 -6.64
C ARG A 57 47.09 20.05 -5.23
N GLU A 58 47.37 19.24 -4.23
CA GLU A 58 47.28 19.63 -2.82
C GLU A 58 48.31 20.72 -2.46
N GLN A 59 49.49 20.74 -3.09
CA GLN A 59 50.49 21.80 -2.93
C GLN A 59 50.06 23.15 -3.53
N GLN A 60 49.21 23.13 -4.58
CA GLN A 60 48.66 24.36 -5.16
C GLN A 60 47.58 25.00 -4.28
N GLY A 61 46.99 24.22 -3.37
CA GLY A 61 46.00 24.67 -2.39
C GLY A 61 45.20 23.50 -1.84
N SER A 62 44.72 23.64 -0.60
CA SER A 62 43.95 22.59 0.09
C SER A 62 42.75 22.15 -0.75
N THR A 63 42.53 20.83 -0.80
CA THR A 63 41.32 20.24 -1.41
C THR A 63 40.18 20.05 -0.40
N PHE A 64 40.36 20.53 0.83
CA PHE A 64 39.30 20.60 1.82
C PHE A 64 38.20 21.56 1.39
N LEU A 65 36.93 21.17 1.60
CA LEU A 65 35.77 21.95 1.19
C LEU A 65 34.89 22.44 2.34
N GLY A 66 35.16 22.01 3.57
CA GLY A 66 34.30 22.26 4.72
C GLY A 66 33.63 20.99 5.24
N GLN A 67 33.09 21.07 6.46
CA GLN A 67 32.25 20.04 7.09
C GLN A 67 32.79 18.60 7.03
N GLY A 68 34.12 18.45 7.11
CA GLY A 68 34.74 17.12 7.12
C GLY A 68 34.97 16.48 5.74
N ILE A 69 34.81 17.21 4.63
CA ILE A 69 34.97 16.67 3.27
C ILE A 69 36.21 17.24 2.57
N ALA A 70 36.95 16.37 1.88
CA ALA A 70 37.98 16.77 0.90
C ALA A 70 37.76 16.10 -0.47
N ILE A 71 38.15 16.80 -1.55
CA ILE A 71 38.06 16.27 -2.93
C ILE A 71 39.44 16.30 -3.60
N PRO A 72 40.32 15.34 -3.27
CA PRO A 72 41.61 15.22 -3.94
C PRO A 72 41.45 14.79 -5.40
N HIS A 73 42.14 15.49 -6.30
CA HIS A 73 42.12 15.24 -7.74
C HIS A 73 43.48 15.58 -8.38
N GLY A 74 43.79 15.02 -9.54
CA GLY A 74 45.04 15.26 -10.24
C GLY A 74 45.12 16.65 -10.89
N THR A 75 46.34 17.14 -11.14
CA THR A 75 46.58 18.36 -11.92
C THR A 75 46.43 18.10 -13.43
N PRO A 76 46.26 19.14 -14.27
CA PRO A 76 46.17 18.98 -15.73
C PRO A 76 47.30 18.17 -16.37
N GLU A 77 48.51 18.24 -15.81
CA GLU A 77 49.72 17.53 -16.29
C GLU A 77 49.65 16.01 -16.07
N THR A 78 48.72 15.55 -15.23
CA THR A 78 48.50 14.12 -14.94
C THR A 78 47.26 13.54 -15.62
N ARG A 79 46.61 14.30 -16.51
CA ARG A 79 45.40 13.87 -17.24
C ARG A 79 45.63 12.64 -18.12
N ASP A 80 46.81 12.51 -18.71
CA ASP A 80 47.17 11.36 -19.56
C ASP A 80 47.20 10.04 -18.78
N LEU A 81 47.28 10.10 -17.44
CA LEU A 81 47.22 8.94 -16.55
C LEU A 81 45.78 8.49 -16.25
N VAL A 82 44.74 9.22 -16.67
CA VAL A 82 43.34 8.86 -16.41
C VAL A 82 42.82 8.00 -17.57
N PHE A 83 42.50 6.73 -17.30
CA PHE A 83 41.90 5.84 -18.29
C PHE A 83 40.41 6.10 -18.46
N THR A 84 39.69 6.19 -17.34
CA THR A 84 38.23 6.34 -17.26
C THR A 84 37.89 7.37 -16.18
N THR A 85 36.95 8.28 -16.47
CA THR A 85 36.45 9.19 -15.45
C THR A 85 35.72 8.38 -14.38
N GLY A 86 36.04 8.60 -13.10
CA GLY A 86 35.39 7.93 -11.98
C GLY A 86 35.78 8.54 -10.64
N VAL A 87 35.14 8.04 -9.57
CA VAL A 87 35.38 8.49 -8.20
C VAL A 87 35.53 7.33 -7.24
N ARG A 88 36.24 7.58 -6.13
CA ARG A 88 36.44 6.65 -5.03
C ARG A 88 36.23 7.39 -3.72
N LEU A 89 35.28 6.93 -2.92
CA LEU A 89 34.90 7.56 -1.65
C LEU A 89 35.56 6.78 -0.51
N MET A 90 36.24 7.49 0.39
CA MET A 90 36.91 6.89 1.54
C MET A 90 36.53 7.58 2.83
N GLN A 91 35.91 6.85 3.73
CA GLN A 91 35.55 7.33 5.05
C GLN A 91 36.70 7.09 6.04
N PHE A 92 37.02 8.12 6.83
CA PHE A 92 38.01 8.08 7.91
C PHE A 92 37.34 8.45 9.24
N PRO A 93 36.79 7.49 10.01
CA PRO A 93 36.05 7.79 11.25
C PRO A 93 36.88 8.47 12.35
N GLU A 94 38.19 8.19 12.41
CA GLU A 94 39.10 8.88 13.33
C GLU A 94 39.50 10.29 12.84
N GLY A 95 39.14 10.61 11.60
CA GLY A 95 39.50 11.84 10.91
C GLY A 95 40.96 11.89 10.48
N VAL A 96 41.23 12.60 9.39
CA VAL A 96 42.57 12.90 8.90
C VAL A 96 42.76 14.41 8.91
N ASP A 97 43.79 14.91 9.58
CA ASP A 97 44.13 16.33 9.51
C ASP A 97 44.59 16.67 8.09
N TRP A 98 43.80 17.50 7.41
CA TRP A 98 44.04 17.93 6.04
C TRP A 98 44.86 19.22 5.95
N GLY A 99 45.30 19.74 7.11
CA GLY A 99 46.04 21.00 7.25
C GLY A 99 45.23 22.02 8.04
N ASP A 100 45.92 22.89 8.80
CA ASP A 100 45.33 23.99 9.57
C ASP A 100 44.21 23.56 10.54
N GLY A 101 44.25 22.32 11.04
CA GLY A 101 43.24 21.75 11.93
C GLY A 101 41.93 21.35 11.23
N GLN A 102 41.93 21.32 9.89
CA GLN A 102 40.79 20.91 9.08
C GLN A 102 40.71 19.38 9.05
N MET A 103 39.91 18.81 9.94
CA MET A 103 39.69 17.36 9.99
C MET A 103 38.80 16.89 8.84
N VAL A 104 39.22 15.85 8.13
CA VAL A 104 38.47 15.18 7.06
C VAL A 104 38.01 13.81 7.51
N TYR A 105 36.70 13.57 7.45
CA TYR A 105 36.05 12.29 7.72
C TYR A 105 35.64 11.56 6.44
N LEU A 106 35.57 12.26 5.30
CA LEU A 106 35.33 11.68 3.99
C LEU A 106 36.20 12.34 2.93
N ALA A 107 37.02 11.55 2.24
CA ALA A 107 37.77 11.99 1.06
C ALA A 107 37.18 11.38 -0.22
N ILE A 108 36.99 12.21 -1.24
CA ILE A 108 36.41 11.80 -2.52
C ILE A 108 37.48 11.97 -3.60
N GLY A 109 38.19 10.88 -3.89
CA GLY A 109 39.21 10.84 -4.93
C GLY A 109 38.59 10.89 -6.31
N ILE A 110 38.99 11.85 -7.14
CA ILE A 110 38.46 12.00 -8.51
C ILE A 110 39.54 11.70 -9.54
N ALA A 111 39.21 10.79 -10.45
CA ALA A 111 39.90 10.62 -11.71
C ALA A 111 39.04 11.25 -12.80
N ALA A 112 39.45 12.39 -13.38
CA ALA A 112 38.67 13.07 -14.41
C ALA A 112 39.54 13.57 -15.56
N LYS A 113 39.06 13.39 -16.80
CA LYS A 113 39.72 13.90 -18.02
C LYS A 113 39.42 15.38 -18.30
N SER A 114 38.39 15.93 -17.67
CA SER A 114 37.93 17.32 -17.83
C SER A 114 37.52 17.93 -16.49
N ASP A 115 36.92 19.12 -16.50
CA ASP A 115 36.50 19.85 -15.28
C ASP A 115 35.26 19.24 -14.59
N GLU A 116 35.06 17.93 -14.72
CA GLU A 116 33.95 17.15 -14.14
C GLU A 116 33.91 17.21 -12.61
N HIS A 117 35.04 17.49 -11.95
CA HIS A 117 35.08 17.76 -10.50
C HIS A 117 34.19 18.95 -10.10
N LEU A 118 34.01 19.96 -10.96
CA LEU A 118 33.10 21.10 -10.72
C LEU A 118 31.64 20.66 -10.63
N ARG A 119 31.27 19.58 -11.31
CA ARG A 119 29.90 19.04 -11.30
C ARG A 119 29.64 18.18 -10.06
N LEU A 120 30.66 17.46 -9.59
CA LEU A 120 30.60 16.79 -8.29
C LEU A 120 30.53 17.80 -7.14
N LEU A 121 31.25 18.92 -7.25
CA LEU A 121 31.14 20.06 -6.35
C LEU A 121 29.72 20.63 -6.28
N GLN A 122 28.96 20.62 -7.38
CA GLN A 122 27.54 21.02 -7.38
C GLN A 122 26.62 20.02 -6.64
N LEU A 123 26.92 18.72 -6.70
CA LEU A 123 26.19 17.72 -5.91
C LEU A 123 26.50 17.88 -4.41
N LEU A 124 27.77 18.12 -4.09
CA LEU A 124 28.28 18.17 -2.72
C LEU A 124 28.06 19.51 -2.02
N THR A 125 27.87 20.61 -2.76
CA THR A 125 27.58 21.93 -2.18
C THR A 125 26.28 21.95 -1.36
N ARG A 126 25.37 21.00 -1.59
CA ARG A 126 24.17 20.80 -0.77
C ARG A 126 24.47 20.19 0.58
N ALA A 127 25.28 19.13 0.60
CA ALA A 127 25.70 18.48 1.84
C ALA A 127 26.50 19.46 2.72
N LEU A 128 27.36 20.29 2.12
CA LEU A 128 28.18 21.30 2.81
C LEU A 128 27.38 22.42 3.52
N GLY A 129 26.06 22.53 3.29
CA GLY A 129 25.19 23.51 3.93
C GLY A 129 24.63 23.09 5.30
N GLU A 130 24.78 21.82 5.69
CA GLU A 130 24.28 21.31 6.98
C GLU A 130 25.30 21.53 8.10
N GLU A 131 24.86 22.06 9.26
CA GLU A 131 25.75 22.46 10.37
C GLU A 131 26.46 21.28 11.05
N ASP A 132 26.06 20.01 10.79
CA ASP A 132 26.56 18.82 11.52
C ASP A 132 27.02 17.65 10.61
N LEU A 133 27.27 17.90 9.31
CA LEU A 133 27.62 16.84 8.36
C LEU A 133 28.91 16.10 8.76
N GLY A 134 29.90 16.80 9.32
CA GLY A 134 31.17 16.18 9.71
C GLY A 134 31.00 15.08 10.77
N GLN A 135 30.13 15.29 11.76
CA GLN A 135 29.83 14.29 12.78
C GLN A 135 29.04 13.11 12.19
N ALA A 136 28.06 13.40 11.32
CA ALA A 136 27.29 12.35 10.66
C ALA A 136 28.17 11.45 9.75
N LEU A 137 29.11 12.05 8.99
CA LEU A 137 30.08 11.31 8.17
C LEU A 137 30.98 10.42 9.02
N ARG A 138 31.34 10.87 10.23
CA ARG A 138 32.13 10.09 11.19
C ARG A 138 31.37 8.89 11.75
N GLU A 139 30.08 9.08 12.05
CA GLU A 139 29.25 8.06 12.71
C GLU A 139 28.60 7.06 11.76
N ALA A 140 28.58 7.35 10.45
CA ALA A 140 28.02 6.48 9.41
C ALA A 140 28.64 5.07 9.45
N LYS A 141 27.79 4.03 9.49
CA LYS A 141 28.22 2.63 9.68
C LYS A 141 28.17 1.81 8.40
N THR A 142 27.39 2.25 7.42
CA THR A 142 27.19 1.55 6.15
C THR A 142 27.48 2.47 4.94
N PRO A 143 27.89 1.91 3.78
CA PRO A 143 28.01 2.68 2.54
C PRO A 143 26.73 3.43 2.16
N GLU A 144 25.57 2.85 2.47
CA GLU A 144 24.25 3.45 2.24
C GLU A 144 24.03 4.69 3.10
N ASP A 145 24.50 4.70 4.36
CA ASP A 145 24.41 5.87 5.24
C ASP A 145 25.22 7.04 4.67
N LEU A 146 26.44 6.79 4.18
CA LEU A 146 27.27 7.83 3.55
C LEU A 146 26.63 8.35 2.27
N LEU A 147 26.09 7.46 1.45
CA LEU A 147 25.43 7.88 0.21
C LEU A 147 24.22 8.77 0.50
N LYS A 148 23.42 8.44 1.51
CA LYS A 148 22.30 9.29 1.98
C LYS A 148 22.78 10.66 2.44
N LEU A 149 23.86 10.72 3.23
CA LEU A 149 24.43 12.00 3.70
C LEU A 149 24.92 12.88 2.55
N LEU A 150 25.51 12.29 1.50
CA LEU A 150 26.01 13.03 0.34
C LEU A 150 24.91 13.45 -0.63
N GLN A 151 23.81 12.71 -0.69
CA GLN A 151 22.61 13.06 -1.46
C GLN A 151 21.75 14.12 -0.75
N GLY A 152 21.97 14.32 0.56
CA GLY A 152 21.19 15.21 1.42
C GLY A 152 19.86 14.59 1.86
N ALA A 153 19.15 15.26 2.77
CA ALA A 153 17.81 14.85 3.15
C ALA A 153 16.91 14.76 1.90
N PRO A 154 16.09 13.69 1.76
CA PRO A 154 15.18 13.55 0.63
C PRO A 154 14.28 14.79 0.57
N GLN A 155 14.39 15.55 -0.51
CA GLN A 155 13.54 16.72 -0.70
C GLN A 155 12.15 16.24 -1.07
N GLU A 156 11.15 16.65 -0.30
CA GLU A 156 9.76 16.37 -0.59
C GLU A 156 9.36 16.99 -1.94
N LEU A 157 8.71 16.20 -2.80
CA LEU A 157 8.20 16.69 -4.08
C LEU A 157 7.14 17.77 -3.81
N ALA A 158 7.40 18.99 -4.26
CA ALA A 158 6.43 20.06 -4.16
C ALA A 158 5.21 19.78 -5.04
N LEU A 159 4.07 19.50 -4.41
CA LEU A 159 2.79 19.35 -5.07
C LEU A 159 1.67 19.88 -4.16
N ASP A 160 1.08 20.99 -4.55
CA ASP A 160 -0.05 21.61 -3.85
C ASP A 160 -1.08 22.18 -4.84
N ALA A 161 -2.15 22.78 -4.33
CA ALA A 161 -3.22 23.30 -5.15
C ALA A 161 -2.79 24.44 -6.09
N GLN A 162 -1.74 25.20 -5.76
CA GLN A 162 -1.19 26.27 -6.60
C GLN A 162 -0.40 25.72 -7.79
N MET A 163 0.05 24.46 -7.69
CA MET A 163 0.74 23.73 -8.75
C MET A 163 -0.20 23.10 -9.77
N ILE A 164 -1.51 23.25 -9.57
CA ILE A 164 -2.55 22.70 -10.43
C ILE A 164 -3.35 23.83 -11.05
N SER A 165 -3.44 23.85 -12.38
CA SER A 165 -4.22 24.83 -13.13
C SER A 165 -5.12 24.14 -14.14
N LEU A 166 -6.42 24.12 -13.87
CA LEU A 166 -7.40 23.40 -14.66
C LEU A 166 -8.14 24.35 -15.61
N GLY A 167 -8.53 23.85 -16.79
CA GLY A 167 -9.32 24.60 -17.76
C GLY A 167 -8.59 25.85 -18.26
N VAL A 168 -7.32 25.70 -18.61
CA VAL A 168 -6.46 26.78 -19.08
C VAL A 168 -6.75 27.07 -20.54
N SER A 169 -7.03 28.34 -20.84
CA SER A 169 -7.08 28.80 -22.24
C SER A 169 -5.69 28.74 -22.85
N ALA A 170 -5.52 27.79 -23.76
CA ALA A 170 -4.30 27.53 -24.50
C ALA A 170 -4.65 27.15 -25.94
N ASP A 171 -3.94 27.71 -26.91
CA ASP A 171 -4.15 27.43 -28.34
C ASP A 171 -3.34 26.24 -28.84
N ASP A 172 -2.20 25.96 -28.21
CA ASP A 172 -1.30 24.87 -28.57
C ASP A 172 -0.58 24.25 -27.37
N PHE A 173 0.19 23.19 -27.65
CA PHE A 173 0.97 22.48 -26.64
C PHE A 173 2.01 23.37 -25.96
N GLU A 174 2.66 24.28 -26.70
CA GLU A 174 3.71 25.14 -26.16
C GLU A 174 3.17 26.11 -25.10
N GLU A 175 1.95 26.62 -25.29
CA GLU A 175 1.27 27.45 -24.30
C GLU A 175 0.98 26.67 -23.01
N LEU A 176 0.58 25.39 -23.10
CA LEU A 176 0.40 24.54 -21.91
C LEU A 176 1.72 24.27 -21.19
N VAL A 177 2.80 24.01 -21.93
CA VAL A 177 4.15 23.85 -21.35
C VAL A 177 4.55 25.11 -20.59
N TRP A 178 4.34 26.28 -21.19
CA TRP A 178 4.65 27.56 -20.55
C TRP A 178 3.84 27.78 -19.26
N ARG A 179 2.57 27.36 -19.25
CA ARG A 179 1.71 27.43 -18.06
C ARG A 179 2.25 26.54 -16.95
N GLY A 180 2.55 25.27 -17.23
CA GLY A 180 3.15 24.36 -16.25
C GLY A 180 4.48 24.87 -15.70
N ALA A 181 5.39 25.32 -16.57
CA ALA A 181 6.67 25.90 -16.17
C ALA A 181 6.52 27.15 -15.31
N ARG A 182 5.50 27.99 -15.58
CA ARG A 182 5.21 29.18 -14.79
C ARG A 182 4.71 28.84 -13.37
N LEU A 183 3.94 27.76 -13.20
CA LEU A 183 3.50 27.29 -11.89
C LEU A 183 4.71 26.84 -11.06
N LEU A 184 5.56 25.98 -11.63
CA LEU A 184 6.81 25.55 -11.00
C LEU A 184 7.70 26.72 -10.59
N ARG A 185 7.83 27.73 -11.45
CA ARG A 185 8.62 28.93 -11.12
C ARG A 185 8.01 29.74 -9.99
N LYS A 186 6.67 29.89 -9.97
CA LYS A 186 5.98 30.62 -8.88
C LYS A 186 6.16 29.93 -7.53
N ALA A 187 6.23 28.60 -7.51
CA ALA A 187 6.49 27.80 -6.32
C ALA A 187 7.99 27.64 -6.00
N ASP A 188 8.85 28.42 -6.66
CA ASP A 188 10.31 28.40 -6.51
C ASP A 188 10.95 27.02 -6.75
N CYS A 189 10.30 26.17 -7.55
CA CYS A 189 10.84 24.87 -7.94
C CYS A 189 11.91 25.00 -9.02
N VAL A 190 11.84 26.03 -9.86
CA VAL A 190 12.71 26.22 -11.02
C VAL A 190 13.10 27.67 -11.24
N SER A 191 14.29 27.86 -11.81
CA SER A 191 14.84 29.16 -12.20
C SER A 191 14.29 29.66 -13.55
N ASN A 192 14.62 30.90 -13.91
CA ASN A 192 14.28 31.46 -15.23
C ASN A 192 14.90 30.63 -16.37
N GLY A 193 14.14 30.42 -17.44
CA GLY A 193 14.57 29.63 -18.60
C GLY A 193 14.05 28.19 -18.63
N PHE A 194 13.50 27.67 -17.52
CA PHE A 194 12.98 26.30 -17.46
C PHE A 194 11.94 25.97 -18.54
N ALA A 195 11.07 26.92 -18.90
CA ALA A 195 10.09 26.73 -19.99
C ALA A 195 10.75 26.42 -21.33
N ALA A 196 11.85 27.12 -21.66
CA ALA A 196 12.59 26.89 -22.90
C ALA A 196 13.32 25.53 -22.88
N VAL A 197 13.75 25.08 -21.70
CA VAL A 197 14.30 23.74 -21.54
C VAL A 197 13.22 22.68 -21.77
N LEU A 198 12.05 22.80 -21.13
CA LEU A 198 10.96 21.83 -21.32
C LEU A 198 10.48 21.73 -22.77
N GLN A 199 10.49 22.82 -23.54
CA GLN A 199 10.14 22.81 -24.96
C GLN A 199 11.11 22.00 -25.84
N GLN A 200 12.34 21.78 -25.37
CA GLN A 200 13.33 20.96 -26.07
C GLN A 200 13.26 19.49 -25.69
N VAL A 201 12.45 19.14 -24.68
CA VAL A 201 12.27 17.77 -24.21
C VAL A 201 11.15 17.10 -25.01
N GLU A 202 11.37 15.86 -25.40
CA GLU A 202 10.34 15.05 -26.06
C GLU A 202 9.26 14.67 -25.04
N ALA A 203 8.00 15.04 -25.32
CA ALA A 203 6.88 14.74 -24.43
C ALA A 203 6.48 13.26 -24.52
N LEU A 204 6.27 12.64 -23.37
CA LEU A 204 5.83 11.25 -23.26
C LEU A 204 4.29 11.18 -23.15
N SER A 205 3.65 10.40 -24.02
CA SER A 205 2.23 10.08 -23.90
C SER A 205 2.04 8.98 -22.86
N LEU A 206 1.17 9.22 -21.87
CA LEU A 206 0.89 8.27 -20.78
C LEU A 206 -0.39 7.44 -21.01
N GLY A 207 -1.17 7.75 -22.06
CA GLY A 207 -2.53 7.23 -22.25
C GLY A 207 -3.60 8.16 -21.67
N ASP A 208 -4.88 7.90 -22.00
CA ASP A 208 -6.04 8.70 -21.57
C ASP A 208 -5.98 10.22 -21.88
N GLY A 209 -5.12 10.59 -22.84
CA GLY A 209 -4.86 11.98 -23.20
C GLY A 209 -3.95 12.73 -22.22
N LEU A 210 -3.32 12.04 -21.26
CA LEU A 210 -2.34 12.61 -20.34
C LEU A 210 -0.93 12.56 -20.94
N TRP A 211 -0.19 13.65 -20.73
CA TRP A 211 1.17 13.82 -21.24
C TRP A 211 2.13 14.21 -20.14
N TRP A 212 3.40 13.86 -20.32
CA TRP A 212 4.46 14.06 -19.33
C TRP A 212 5.69 14.74 -19.94
N LEU A 213 6.18 15.76 -19.24
CA LEU A 213 7.43 16.43 -19.50
C LEU A 213 8.23 16.54 -18.20
N HIS A 214 9.54 16.39 -18.29
CA HIS A 214 10.42 16.59 -17.14
C HIS A 214 11.76 17.19 -17.56
N SER A 215 12.43 17.86 -16.63
CA SER A 215 13.83 18.25 -16.77
C SER A 215 14.49 18.43 -15.41
N GLU A 216 15.79 18.16 -15.36
CA GLU A 216 16.65 18.40 -14.19
C GLU A 216 17.42 19.73 -14.27
N GLN A 217 17.42 20.36 -15.45
CA GLN A 217 18.15 21.60 -15.65
C GLN A 217 17.38 22.77 -15.04
N THR A 218 18.10 23.70 -14.41
CA THR A 218 17.50 24.91 -13.80
C THR A 218 16.47 24.60 -12.70
N VAL A 219 16.55 23.43 -12.06
CA VAL A 219 15.70 23.01 -10.94
C VAL A 219 16.33 23.40 -9.61
N ASN A 220 15.58 24.14 -8.80
CA ASN A 220 15.98 24.58 -7.46
C ASN A 220 15.58 23.53 -6.40
N ARG A 221 14.36 22.98 -6.52
CA ARG A 221 13.78 21.92 -5.67
C ARG A 221 12.80 21.06 -6.49
N PRO A 222 12.55 19.79 -6.13
CA PRO A 222 11.66 18.93 -6.89
C PRO A 222 10.22 19.46 -6.81
N GLY A 223 9.50 19.42 -7.93
CA GLY A 223 8.10 19.82 -7.93
C GLY A 223 7.36 19.39 -9.19
N LEU A 224 6.06 19.15 -9.05
CA LEU A 224 5.20 18.74 -10.15
C LEU A 224 4.07 19.75 -10.35
N ALA A 225 3.95 20.25 -11.58
CA ALA A 225 2.80 21.01 -12.01
C ALA A 225 1.89 20.16 -12.91
N PHE A 226 0.57 20.35 -12.78
CA PHE A 226 -0.41 19.71 -13.64
C PHE A 226 -1.35 20.75 -14.25
N VAL A 227 -1.51 20.71 -15.57
CA VAL A 227 -2.37 21.65 -16.30
C VAL A 227 -3.33 20.93 -17.24
N THR A 228 -4.58 21.39 -17.32
CA THR A 228 -5.57 20.89 -18.29
C THR A 228 -6.06 22.04 -19.18
N PRO A 229 -6.33 21.80 -20.47
CA PRO A 229 -6.86 22.84 -21.36
C PRO A 229 -8.37 23.08 -21.15
N ASP A 230 -8.85 24.25 -21.53
CA ASP A 230 -10.29 24.63 -21.50
C ASP A 230 -11.11 24.02 -22.65
N LYS A 231 -10.44 23.60 -23.73
CA LYS A 231 -11.03 23.03 -24.94
C LYS A 231 -10.33 21.73 -25.33
N PRO A 232 -11.00 20.83 -26.09
CA PRO A 232 -10.36 19.62 -26.59
C PRO A 232 -9.14 19.96 -27.45
N MET A 233 -7.97 19.43 -27.06
CA MET A 233 -6.72 19.64 -27.78
C MET A 233 -6.16 18.32 -28.28
N ARG A 234 -5.26 18.41 -29.27
CA ARG A 234 -4.48 17.29 -29.78
C ARG A 234 -3.02 17.66 -29.86
N TYR A 235 -2.16 16.71 -29.55
CA TYR A 235 -0.71 16.82 -29.73
C TYR A 235 -0.21 15.53 -30.40
N LEU A 236 0.59 15.68 -31.46
CA LEU A 236 1.04 14.57 -32.32
C LEU A 236 -0.09 13.64 -32.79
N GLY A 237 -1.27 14.21 -33.05
CA GLY A 237 -2.47 13.49 -33.52
C GLY A 237 -3.27 12.76 -32.43
N GLN A 238 -2.77 12.67 -31.20
CA GLN A 238 -3.45 12.04 -30.05
C GLN A 238 -4.16 13.08 -29.17
N PRO A 239 -5.16 12.67 -28.36
CA PRO A 239 -5.81 13.57 -27.41
C PRO A 239 -4.82 14.17 -26.40
N LEU A 240 -5.07 15.42 -26.01
CA LEU A 240 -4.39 16.13 -24.93
C LEU A 240 -5.45 16.68 -23.97
N THR A 241 -5.64 16.00 -22.84
CA THR A 241 -6.60 16.32 -21.78
C THR A 241 -5.89 16.81 -20.51
N GLY A 242 -4.60 16.51 -20.35
CA GLY A 242 -3.78 17.03 -19.26
C GLY A 242 -2.29 16.91 -19.54
N LEU A 243 -1.51 17.81 -18.96
CA LEU A 243 -0.05 17.85 -19.09
C LEU A 243 0.59 17.97 -17.70
N PHE A 244 1.48 17.03 -17.40
CA PHE A 244 2.38 17.08 -16.27
C PHE A 244 3.72 17.72 -16.67
N CYS A 245 4.18 18.67 -15.87
CA CYS A 245 5.51 19.25 -15.96
C CYS A 245 6.25 18.97 -14.64
N LEU A 246 7.31 18.15 -14.69
CA LEU A 246 8.14 17.82 -13.54
C LEU A 246 9.45 18.62 -13.56
N ALA A 247 9.70 19.36 -12.49
CA ALA A 247 11.03 19.79 -12.10
C ALA A 247 11.69 18.63 -11.36
N SER A 248 12.54 17.88 -12.07
CA SER A 248 13.12 16.64 -11.56
C SER A 248 14.36 16.95 -10.73
N LEU A 249 14.45 16.37 -9.53
CA LEU A 249 15.63 16.46 -8.69
C LEU A 249 15.73 15.20 -7.83
N GLY A 250 16.60 14.28 -8.21
CA GLY A 250 16.71 12.96 -7.60
C GLY A 250 15.41 12.14 -7.70
N GLU A 251 15.22 11.23 -6.75
CA GLU A 251 14.12 10.25 -6.75
C GLU A 251 12.83 10.72 -6.05
N ALA A 252 12.73 12.02 -5.70
CA ALA A 252 11.60 12.57 -4.95
C ALA A 252 10.23 12.34 -5.64
N HIS A 253 10.23 12.13 -6.95
CA HIS A 253 9.02 11.97 -7.77
C HIS A 253 8.56 10.51 -7.91
N GLN A 254 9.34 9.53 -7.45
CA GLN A 254 9.11 8.11 -7.71
C GLN A 254 7.75 7.63 -7.17
N ALA A 255 7.43 7.94 -5.92
CA ALA A 255 6.16 7.54 -5.29
C ALA A 255 4.93 8.10 -6.03
N LEU A 256 5.03 9.34 -6.51
CA LEU A 256 3.96 9.93 -7.32
C LEU A 256 3.84 9.25 -8.68
N LEU A 257 4.97 8.96 -9.34
CA LEU A 257 4.95 8.30 -10.64
C LEU A 257 4.35 6.88 -10.53
N GLU A 258 4.68 6.14 -9.46
CA GLU A 258 4.05 4.85 -9.14
C GLU A 258 2.53 5.01 -8.96
N ARG A 259 2.11 6.04 -8.22
CA ARG A 259 0.68 6.36 -8.05
C ARG A 259 -0.02 6.67 -9.37
N LEU A 260 0.61 7.48 -10.22
CA LEU A 260 0.09 7.83 -11.54
C LEU A 260 -0.01 6.58 -12.44
N CYS A 261 1.00 5.72 -12.43
CA CYS A 261 0.99 4.45 -13.14
C CYS A 261 -0.16 3.54 -12.67
N LEU A 262 -0.40 3.44 -11.36
CA LEU A 262 -1.53 2.68 -10.81
C LEU A 262 -2.89 3.22 -11.30
N LEU A 263 -3.09 4.55 -11.26
CA LEU A 263 -4.31 5.17 -11.77
C LEU A 263 -4.54 4.86 -13.26
N LEU A 264 -3.48 4.89 -14.06
CA LEU A 264 -3.54 4.58 -15.49
C LEU A 264 -3.87 3.10 -15.73
N ILE A 265 -3.25 2.18 -14.98
CA ILE A 265 -3.52 0.74 -15.05
C ILE A 265 -4.96 0.41 -14.65
N GLU A 266 -5.51 1.13 -13.67
CA GLU A 266 -6.91 1.01 -13.24
C GLU A 266 -7.90 1.62 -14.26
N GLY A 267 -7.44 2.27 -15.33
CA GLY A 267 -8.28 2.94 -16.32
C GLY A 267 -8.90 4.25 -15.81
N ARG A 268 -8.29 4.84 -14.77
CA ARG A 268 -8.77 6.02 -14.05
C ARG A 268 -8.01 7.30 -14.41
N GLY A 269 -7.15 7.27 -15.43
CA GLY A 269 -6.42 8.45 -15.91
C GLY A 269 -7.35 9.59 -16.33
N HIS A 270 -8.52 9.25 -16.87
CA HIS A 270 -9.56 10.22 -17.24
C HIS A 270 -10.04 11.09 -16.05
N GLU A 271 -9.94 10.63 -14.80
CA GLU A 271 -10.30 11.41 -13.60
C GLU A 271 -9.45 12.68 -13.49
N LEU A 272 -8.17 12.61 -13.88
CA LEU A 272 -7.25 13.75 -13.87
C LEU A 272 -7.57 14.76 -14.98
N GLY A 273 -7.82 14.28 -16.20
CA GLY A 273 -8.16 15.14 -17.35
C GLY A 273 -9.53 15.82 -17.24
N HIS A 274 -10.46 15.23 -16.48
CA HIS A 274 -11.81 15.78 -16.25
C HIS A 274 -11.99 16.42 -14.88
N ALA A 275 -10.93 16.54 -14.09
CA ALA A 275 -11.00 17.18 -12.78
C ALA A 275 -11.52 18.62 -12.90
N THR A 276 -12.47 18.98 -12.04
CA THR A 276 -13.06 20.33 -12.00
C THR A 276 -12.48 21.21 -10.90
N ASN A 277 -11.62 20.65 -10.04
CA ASN A 277 -10.97 21.35 -8.95
C ASN A 277 -9.62 20.70 -8.60
N SER A 278 -8.68 21.48 -8.07
CA SER A 278 -7.32 21.01 -7.74
C SER A 278 -7.31 19.94 -6.65
N ARG A 279 -8.31 19.91 -5.75
CA ARG A 279 -8.38 18.90 -4.68
C ARG A 279 -8.54 17.49 -5.25
N ALA A 280 -9.41 17.29 -6.24
CA ALA A 280 -9.61 15.98 -6.87
C ALA A 280 -8.30 15.43 -7.50
N VAL A 281 -7.49 16.31 -8.10
CA VAL A 281 -6.17 15.95 -8.63
C VAL A 281 -5.21 15.56 -7.51
N LEU A 282 -5.15 16.35 -6.43
CA LEU A 282 -4.28 16.03 -5.28
C LEU A 282 -4.68 14.74 -4.58
N GLU A 283 -5.98 14.46 -4.42
CA GLU A 283 -6.46 13.20 -3.84
C GLU A 283 -6.09 12.00 -4.72
N ALA A 284 -6.13 12.18 -6.04
CA ALA A 284 -5.65 11.16 -6.97
C ALA A 284 -4.13 10.93 -6.81
N LEU A 285 -3.33 11.98 -6.62
CA LEU A 285 -1.86 11.94 -6.68
C LEU A 285 -1.13 11.83 -5.31
N GLY A 286 -1.77 12.16 -4.19
CA GLY A 286 -1.11 12.42 -2.89
C GLY A 286 -1.29 11.37 -1.78
N GLY A 287 -2.00 10.27 -2.02
CA GLY A 287 -2.12 9.15 -1.08
C GLY A 287 -1.09 8.06 -1.36
N GLU A 288 -0.24 7.73 -0.39
CA GLU A 288 0.64 6.56 -0.48
C GLU A 288 -0.12 5.27 -0.10
N VAL A 289 -0.03 4.24 -0.94
CA VAL A 289 -0.64 2.93 -0.68
C VAL A 289 0.43 1.85 -0.82
N ARG A 290 0.85 1.28 0.30
CA ARG A 290 1.86 0.23 0.34
C ARG A 290 1.21 -1.17 0.43
N PHE A 291 1.03 -1.82 -0.71
CA PHE A 291 0.58 -3.21 -0.74
C PHE A 291 1.65 -4.16 -0.20
N GLN A 292 1.24 -5.33 0.29
CA GLN A 292 2.13 -6.35 0.87
C GLN A 292 2.96 -5.85 2.07
N GLN A 293 2.57 -4.74 2.69
CA GLN A 293 3.16 -4.23 3.92
C GLN A 293 2.21 -4.50 5.08
N ARG A 294 2.46 -5.56 5.84
CA ARG A 294 1.66 -5.90 7.01
C ARG A 294 2.21 -5.20 8.24
N VAL A 295 1.35 -4.50 8.98
CA VAL A 295 1.65 -4.01 10.34
C VAL A 295 1.68 -5.18 11.31
N THR A 296 2.79 -5.36 12.00
CA THR A 296 3.00 -6.42 13.00
C THR A 296 2.95 -5.92 14.42
N ASP A 297 3.11 -4.61 14.65
CA ASP A 297 3.08 -4.02 15.98
C ASP A 297 2.65 -2.54 15.99
N VAL A 298 2.24 -2.07 17.17
CA VAL A 298 1.96 -0.65 17.45
C VAL A 298 2.90 -0.13 18.53
N MET A 299 3.45 1.07 18.31
CA MET A 299 4.34 1.73 19.25
C MET A 299 3.50 2.63 20.15
N ILE A 300 3.38 2.28 21.44
CA ILE A 300 2.57 3.02 22.43
C ILE A 300 3.45 3.38 23.63
N GLU A 301 3.45 4.66 24.00
CA GLU A 301 4.11 5.20 25.19
C GLU A 301 3.13 6.12 25.92
N ASP A 302 2.99 5.99 27.23
CA ASP A 302 2.07 6.78 28.07
C ASP A 302 0.64 6.91 27.49
N SER A 303 0.08 5.78 27.02
CA SER A 303 -1.25 5.71 26.39
C SER A 303 -1.39 6.54 25.10
N GLN A 304 -0.30 6.99 24.50
CA GLN A 304 -0.24 7.67 23.21
C GLN A 304 0.39 6.76 22.17
N LEU A 305 -0.25 6.64 21.01
CA LEU A 305 0.31 6.00 19.85
C LEU A 305 1.40 6.88 19.21
N LEU A 306 2.56 6.29 18.94
CA LEU A 306 3.71 6.93 18.30
C LEU A 306 3.97 6.44 16.87
N GLY A 307 3.35 5.32 16.48
CA GLY A 307 3.40 4.80 15.12
C GLY A 307 3.14 3.29 15.05
N VAL A 308 3.54 2.70 13.93
CA VAL A 308 3.40 1.26 13.65
C VAL A 308 4.71 0.65 13.20
N GLN A 309 4.88 -0.65 13.45
CA GLN A 309 5.98 -1.45 12.91
C GLN A 309 5.46 -2.40 11.84
N LEU A 310 6.19 -2.50 10.72
CA LEU A 310 5.91 -3.41 9.62
C LEU A 310 6.61 -4.76 9.83
N ASP A 311 6.15 -5.78 9.11
CA ASP A 311 6.74 -7.13 9.09
C ASP A 311 8.22 -7.13 8.65
N SER A 312 8.61 -6.16 7.81
CA SER A 312 10.00 -5.92 7.40
C SER A 312 10.90 -5.41 8.53
N GLY A 313 10.33 -5.00 9.66
CA GLY A 313 11.02 -4.30 10.75
C GLY A 313 11.01 -2.77 10.61
N GLU A 314 10.62 -2.23 9.45
CA GLU A 314 10.46 -0.78 9.24
C GLU A 314 9.46 -0.18 10.24
N GLN A 315 9.76 1.00 10.76
CA GLN A 315 8.88 1.74 11.66
C GLN A 315 8.36 2.99 10.95
N LEU A 316 7.04 3.17 11.00
CA LEU A 316 6.36 4.35 10.49
C LEU A 316 5.86 5.17 11.67
N ALA A 317 6.49 6.32 11.90
CA ALA A 317 6.09 7.24 12.96
C ALA A 317 4.80 7.97 12.58
N SER A 318 3.80 7.91 13.47
CA SER A 318 2.58 8.70 13.36
C SER A 318 1.86 8.76 14.71
N ARG A 319 1.35 9.95 15.04
CA ARG A 319 0.46 10.13 16.20
C ARG A 319 -1.01 9.86 15.88
N HIS A 320 -1.34 9.54 14.63
CA HIS A 320 -2.71 9.28 14.17
C HIS A 320 -2.73 8.06 13.25
N VAL A 321 -3.37 6.97 13.67
CA VAL A 321 -3.47 5.73 12.90
C VAL A 321 -4.91 5.23 12.93
N ILE A 322 -5.48 5.04 11.73
CA ILE A 322 -6.79 4.42 11.55
C ILE A 322 -6.61 2.91 11.42
N LEU A 323 -7.31 2.14 12.25
CA LEU A 323 -7.35 0.68 12.18
C LEU A 323 -8.62 0.22 11.46
N ALA A 324 -8.53 0.05 10.14
CA ALA A 324 -9.60 -0.45 9.27
C ALA A 324 -9.31 -1.88 8.78
N LEU A 325 -8.98 -2.79 9.72
CA LEU A 325 -8.33 -4.08 9.46
C LEU A 325 -9.25 -5.17 8.88
N GLY A 326 -10.57 -4.95 8.90
CA GLY A 326 -11.55 -6.03 8.73
C GLY A 326 -11.57 -6.98 9.93
N HIS A 327 -12.56 -7.87 9.99
CA HIS A 327 -12.77 -8.73 11.17
C HIS A 327 -12.01 -10.07 11.14
N SER A 328 -11.16 -10.29 10.13
CA SER A 328 -10.33 -11.49 10.00
C SER A 328 -8.86 -11.28 10.40
N ALA A 329 -8.48 -10.06 10.81
CA ALA A 329 -7.12 -9.70 11.25
C ALA A 329 -6.81 -10.21 12.68
N ARG A 330 -6.91 -11.54 12.87
CA ARG A 330 -6.84 -12.20 14.18
C ARG A 330 -5.49 -12.05 14.86
N ASP A 331 -4.41 -12.10 14.09
CA ASP A 331 -3.05 -11.80 14.54
C ASP A 331 -2.94 -10.38 15.07
N THR A 332 -3.44 -9.38 14.32
CA THR A 332 -3.45 -7.98 14.75
C THR A 332 -4.32 -7.77 15.99
N PHE A 333 -5.46 -8.43 16.12
CA PHE A 333 -6.28 -8.35 17.34
C PHE A 333 -5.54 -8.87 18.57
N ARG A 334 -4.81 -10.00 18.45
CA ARG A 334 -3.97 -10.52 19.53
C ARG A 334 -2.84 -9.58 19.89
N MET A 335 -2.17 -8.99 18.89
CA MET A 335 -1.12 -7.99 19.10
C MET A 335 -1.66 -6.78 19.87
N LEU A 336 -2.77 -6.20 19.41
CA LEU A 336 -3.37 -5.03 20.03
C LEU A 336 -3.83 -5.32 21.48
N HIS A 337 -4.42 -6.50 21.72
CA HIS A 337 -4.77 -6.95 23.07
C HIS A 337 -3.51 -7.13 23.94
N GLY A 338 -2.43 -7.71 23.40
CA GLY A 338 -1.13 -7.83 24.07
C GLY A 338 -0.48 -6.48 24.37
N ARG A 339 -0.75 -5.46 23.56
CA ARG A 339 -0.35 -4.05 23.76
C ARG A 339 -1.28 -3.27 24.69
N GLY A 340 -2.30 -3.93 25.25
CA GLY A 340 -3.21 -3.33 26.23
C GLY A 340 -4.27 -2.41 25.63
N VAL A 341 -4.48 -2.41 24.31
CA VAL A 341 -5.58 -1.65 23.68
C VAL A 341 -6.91 -2.23 24.15
N PHE A 342 -7.81 -1.36 24.62
CA PHE A 342 -9.09 -1.78 25.20
C PHE A 342 -9.99 -2.44 24.14
N MET A 343 -10.53 -3.61 24.49
CA MET A 343 -11.45 -4.37 23.64
C MET A 343 -12.48 -5.13 24.47
N GLU A 344 -13.61 -5.42 23.86
CA GLU A 344 -14.71 -6.17 24.48
C GLU A 344 -15.18 -7.28 23.54
N ALA A 345 -15.58 -8.42 24.10
CA ALA A 345 -16.20 -9.48 23.31
C ALA A 345 -17.54 -8.98 22.74
N LYS A 346 -17.85 -9.36 21.49
CA LYS A 346 -19.07 -8.92 20.80
C LYS A 346 -19.87 -10.13 20.32
N PRO A 347 -21.22 -10.12 20.45
CA PRO A 347 -22.08 -11.09 19.78
C PRO A 347 -21.87 -11.11 18.27
N PHE A 348 -21.94 -12.30 17.68
CA PHE A 348 -21.92 -12.52 16.24
C PHE A 348 -22.83 -13.70 15.87
N SER A 349 -22.76 -14.20 14.64
CA SER A 349 -23.59 -15.32 14.20
C SER A 349 -22.80 -16.33 13.40
N VAL A 350 -23.18 -17.60 13.57
CA VAL A 350 -22.56 -18.75 12.90
C VAL A 350 -23.61 -19.60 12.21
N GLY A 351 -23.26 -20.31 11.15
CA GLY A 351 -24.22 -21.13 10.44
C GLY A 351 -23.64 -21.86 9.24
N PHE A 352 -24.47 -22.13 8.25
CA PHE A 352 -24.11 -22.82 7.03
C PHE A 352 -24.54 -22.02 5.81
N ARG A 353 -23.83 -22.18 4.69
CA ARG A 353 -24.36 -21.71 3.39
C ARG A 353 -25.38 -22.70 2.88
N ILE A 354 -26.53 -22.22 2.43
CA ILE A 354 -27.55 -23.05 1.77
C ILE A 354 -27.60 -22.72 0.28
N GLU A 355 -27.76 -23.73 -0.58
CA GLU A 355 -27.90 -23.58 -2.02
C GLU A 355 -29.20 -24.21 -2.54
N HIS A 356 -29.95 -23.43 -3.34
CA HIS A 356 -31.14 -23.88 -4.07
C HIS A 356 -30.99 -23.49 -5.54
N PRO A 357 -31.67 -24.16 -6.50
CA PRO A 357 -31.73 -23.66 -7.87
C PRO A 357 -32.30 -22.24 -7.89
N GLN A 358 -31.64 -21.29 -8.56
CA GLN A 358 -32.11 -19.90 -8.62
C GLN A 358 -33.54 -19.81 -9.19
N SER A 359 -33.85 -20.66 -10.18
CA SER A 359 -35.19 -20.77 -10.77
C SER A 359 -36.30 -21.18 -9.78
N LEU A 360 -35.96 -21.88 -8.69
CA LEU A 360 -36.92 -22.18 -7.62
C LEU A 360 -37.28 -20.90 -6.88
N ILE A 361 -36.27 -20.13 -6.48
CA ILE A 361 -36.45 -18.85 -5.78
C ILE A 361 -37.17 -17.84 -6.67
N ASP A 362 -36.79 -17.72 -7.95
CA ASP A 362 -37.44 -16.82 -8.91
C ASP A 362 -38.93 -17.11 -9.03
N ARG A 363 -39.31 -18.40 -9.18
CA ARG A 363 -40.72 -18.80 -9.26
C ARG A 363 -41.46 -18.53 -7.96
N ALA A 364 -40.85 -18.80 -6.82
CA ALA A 364 -41.48 -18.59 -5.52
C ALA A 364 -41.71 -17.10 -5.21
N ARG A 365 -40.80 -16.22 -5.64
CA ARG A 365 -40.84 -14.77 -5.33
C ARG A 365 -41.53 -13.93 -6.41
N LEU A 366 -41.30 -14.25 -7.68
CA LEU A 366 -41.76 -13.44 -8.81
C LEU A 366 -42.90 -14.11 -9.60
N GLY A 367 -43.17 -15.40 -9.36
CA GLY A 367 -44.22 -16.15 -10.05
C GLY A 367 -44.05 -16.10 -11.56
N LYS A 368 -45.09 -15.64 -12.28
CA LYS A 368 -45.09 -15.53 -13.75
C LYS A 368 -44.08 -14.51 -14.31
N TYR A 369 -43.50 -13.66 -13.45
CA TYR A 369 -42.51 -12.65 -13.84
C TYR A 369 -41.05 -13.11 -13.66
N ALA A 370 -40.84 -14.37 -13.26
CA ALA A 370 -39.50 -14.97 -13.24
C ALA A 370 -38.81 -14.83 -14.62
N GLY A 371 -37.56 -14.36 -14.63
CA GLY A 371 -36.79 -14.10 -15.85
C GLY A 371 -37.02 -12.72 -16.48
N HIS A 372 -37.82 -11.84 -15.88
CA HIS A 372 -38.02 -10.48 -16.40
C HIS A 372 -36.74 -9.64 -16.27
N PRO A 373 -36.20 -9.04 -17.37
CA PRO A 373 -34.89 -8.37 -17.34
C PRO A 373 -34.78 -7.21 -16.36
N LYS A 374 -35.88 -6.49 -16.10
CA LYS A 374 -35.89 -5.37 -15.13
C LYS A 374 -35.99 -5.81 -13.66
N LEU A 375 -36.48 -7.02 -13.39
CA LEU A 375 -36.59 -7.55 -12.03
C LEU A 375 -35.32 -8.29 -11.62
N GLY A 376 -34.63 -8.90 -12.59
CA GLY A 376 -33.41 -9.67 -12.37
C GLY A 376 -33.67 -10.97 -11.61
N ALA A 377 -32.59 -11.55 -11.08
CA ALA A 377 -32.64 -12.72 -10.22
C ALA A 377 -33.23 -12.37 -8.84
N ALA A 378 -34.20 -13.16 -8.38
CA ALA A 378 -34.94 -12.89 -7.16
C ALA A 378 -34.09 -13.05 -5.90
N ASP A 379 -34.39 -12.22 -4.91
CA ASP A 379 -33.79 -12.23 -3.59
C ASP A 379 -34.75 -12.72 -2.50
N TYR A 380 -34.20 -12.98 -1.31
CA TYR A 380 -34.97 -13.23 -0.11
C TYR A 380 -34.28 -12.73 1.17
N LYS A 381 -35.10 -12.52 2.20
CA LYS A 381 -34.69 -12.28 3.57
C LYS A 381 -35.64 -13.03 4.49
N LEU A 382 -35.11 -13.92 5.32
CA LEU A 382 -35.87 -14.84 6.16
C LEU A 382 -35.40 -14.71 7.60
N VAL A 383 -36.34 -14.81 8.54
CA VAL A 383 -36.09 -14.82 9.99
C VAL A 383 -37.05 -15.82 10.63
N HIS A 384 -36.56 -16.62 11.59
CA HIS A 384 -37.34 -17.52 12.42
C HIS A 384 -36.83 -17.46 13.86
N HIS A 385 -37.74 -17.36 14.81
CA HIS A 385 -37.42 -17.45 16.23
C HIS A 385 -37.70 -18.88 16.68
N ALA A 386 -36.63 -19.63 16.95
CA ALA A 386 -36.70 -21.03 17.33
C ALA A 386 -37.23 -21.21 18.75
N SER A 387 -37.80 -22.38 19.01
CA SER A 387 -38.36 -22.74 20.32
C SER A 387 -37.33 -22.73 21.46
N ASN A 388 -36.05 -22.90 21.15
CA ASN A 388 -34.93 -22.82 22.11
C ASN A 388 -34.46 -21.37 22.40
N GLY A 389 -35.21 -20.35 21.94
CA GLY A 389 -34.92 -18.94 22.19
C GLY A 389 -33.91 -18.31 21.23
N ARG A 390 -33.36 -19.06 20.28
CA ARG A 390 -32.43 -18.55 19.27
C ARG A 390 -33.15 -17.96 18.08
N SER A 391 -32.52 -16.98 17.42
CA SER A 391 -33.02 -16.42 16.17
C SER A 391 -32.15 -16.89 15.01
N VAL A 392 -32.77 -17.56 14.05
CA VAL A 392 -32.15 -18.02 12.80
C VAL A 392 -32.58 -17.11 11.68
N TYR A 393 -31.65 -16.68 10.83
CA TYR A 393 -31.96 -15.78 9.74
C TYR A 393 -31.04 -15.99 8.53
N SER A 394 -31.51 -15.56 7.36
CA SER A 394 -30.70 -15.52 6.15
C SER A 394 -29.79 -14.28 6.15
N PHE A 395 -28.51 -14.47 5.87
CA PHE A 395 -27.47 -13.46 5.82
C PHE A 395 -26.73 -13.52 4.48
N CYS A 396 -26.31 -12.34 3.96
CA CYS A 396 -25.52 -12.21 2.73
C CYS A 396 -26.08 -13.08 1.59
N MET A 397 -27.37 -12.91 1.28
CA MET A 397 -28.03 -13.68 0.21
C MET A 397 -27.51 -13.20 -1.16
N CYS A 398 -27.12 -14.16 -1.99
CA CYS A 398 -26.45 -13.99 -3.27
C CYS A 398 -27.29 -14.65 -4.37
N PRO A 399 -28.12 -13.88 -5.12
CA PRO A 399 -28.87 -14.41 -6.25
C PRO A 399 -27.94 -14.85 -7.37
N GLY A 400 -28.20 -16.01 -7.95
CA GLY A 400 -27.44 -16.58 -9.07
C GLY A 400 -25.94 -16.46 -8.85
N GLY A 401 -25.50 -16.92 -7.68
CA GLY A 401 -24.14 -16.74 -7.17
C GLY A 401 -23.49 -18.06 -6.81
N THR A 402 -22.33 -17.95 -6.16
CA THR A 402 -21.53 -19.09 -5.69
C THR A 402 -21.26 -18.98 -4.19
N VAL A 403 -21.14 -20.14 -3.56
CA VAL A 403 -20.53 -20.26 -2.24
C VAL A 403 -19.02 -20.29 -2.43
N VAL A 404 -18.29 -19.51 -1.65
CA VAL A 404 -16.84 -19.32 -1.81
C VAL A 404 -16.06 -19.81 -0.59
N ALA A 405 -14.85 -20.31 -0.82
CA ALA A 405 -13.86 -20.57 0.22
C ALA A 405 -13.27 -19.25 0.71
N ALA A 406 -13.62 -18.86 1.93
CA ALA A 406 -13.25 -17.57 2.51
C ALA A 406 -12.23 -17.71 3.66
N THR A 407 -11.55 -18.85 3.74
CA THR A 407 -10.51 -19.05 4.76
C THR A 407 -9.30 -18.17 4.47
N SER A 408 -8.76 -17.56 5.52
CA SER A 408 -7.53 -16.76 5.48
C SER A 408 -6.40 -17.41 6.30
N GLU A 409 -6.61 -18.65 6.78
CA GLU A 409 -5.72 -19.31 7.72
C GLU A 409 -5.52 -20.80 7.35
N PRO A 410 -4.30 -21.33 7.48
CA PRO A 410 -4.04 -22.74 7.22
C PRO A 410 -4.84 -23.68 8.13
N GLY A 411 -5.27 -24.83 7.59
CA GLY A 411 -5.96 -25.87 8.36
C GLY A 411 -7.36 -25.47 8.83
N ARG A 412 -7.99 -24.51 8.16
CA ARG A 412 -9.31 -23.97 8.50
C ARG A 412 -10.20 -23.85 7.29
N VAL A 413 -11.50 -24.16 7.45
CA VAL A 413 -12.53 -24.01 6.42
C VAL A 413 -13.53 -22.94 6.87
N VAL A 414 -13.82 -22.02 5.95
CA VAL A 414 -14.78 -20.92 6.14
C VAL A 414 -15.53 -20.73 4.84
N THR A 415 -16.84 -20.54 4.91
CA THR A 415 -17.67 -20.17 3.76
C THR A 415 -18.02 -18.69 3.76
N ASN A 416 -18.29 -18.18 2.57
CA ASN A 416 -19.06 -16.96 2.32
C ASN A 416 -19.83 -17.12 0.99
N GLY A 417 -20.49 -16.07 0.52
CA GLY A 417 -21.20 -16.03 -0.75
C GLY A 417 -20.74 -14.87 -1.62
N MET A 418 -20.83 -15.08 -2.93
CA MET A 418 -20.51 -14.09 -3.94
C MET A 418 -21.53 -14.18 -5.09
N SER A 419 -21.84 -13.07 -5.74
CA SER A 419 -22.50 -13.06 -7.05
C SER A 419 -21.73 -12.15 -8.00
N GLN A 420 -21.62 -12.55 -9.26
CA GLN A 420 -21.26 -11.64 -10.34
C GLN A 420 -22.37 -10.62 -10.57
N TYR A 421 -22.07 -9.52 -11.26
CA TYR A 421 -23.08 -8.50 -11.61
C TYR A 421 -24.26 -9.11 -12.38
N SER A 422 -24.00 -10.07 -13.27
CA SER A 422 -25.01 -10.75 -14.06
C SER A 422 -25.97 -11.62 -13.23
N ARG A 423 -25.57 -12.06 -12.03
CA ARG A 423 -26.35 -12.94 -11.13
C ARG A 423 -26.97 -14.13 -11.87
N ASN A 424 -26.18 -14.78 -12.72
CA ASN A 424 -26.67 -15.79 -13.67
C ASN A 424 -26.09 -17.19 -13.43
N GLU A 425 -25.51 -17.44 -12.25
CA GLU A 425 -25.14 -18.80 -11.86
C GLU A 425 -26.38 -19.64 -11.54
N ARG A 426 -26.21 -20.96 -11.52
CA ARG A 426 -27.32 -21.93 -11.37
C ARG A 426 -28.05 -21.81 -10.02
N ASN A 427 -27.34 -21.44 -8.95
CA ASN A 427 -27.86 -21.51 -7.60
C ASN A 427 -28.07 -20.12 -6.97
N ALA A 428 -29.13 -19.98 -6.19
CA ALA A 428 -29.24 -18.96 -5.15
C ALA A 428 -28.54 -19.47 -3.89
N ASN A 429 -27.79 -18.62 -3.18
CA ASN A 429 -27.23 -19.02 -1.88
C ASN A 429 -27.37 -17.94 -0.81
N SER A 430 -27.39 -18.34 0.46
CA SER A 430 -27.30 -17.43 1.61
C SER A 430 -26.70 -18.15 2.82
N GLY A 431 -26.15 -17.41 3.77
CA GLY A 431 -25.83 -17.95 5.08
C GLY A 431 -27.11 -18.11 5.91
N ILE A 432 -27.43 -19.31 6.37
CA ILE A 432 -28.47 -19.55 7.37
C ILE A 432 -27.79 -19.62 8.72
N VAL A 433 -27.86 -18.51 9.45
CA VAL A 433 -27.03 -18.27 10.63
C VAL A 433 -27.87 -18.06 11.87
N VAL A 434 -27.28 -18.38 13.02
CA VAL A 434 -27.86 -18.22 14.35
C VAL A 434 -26.98 -17.29 15.19
N GLY A 435 -27.63 -16.42 15.95
CA GLY A 435 -26.95 -15.53 16.90
C GLY A 435 -26.33 -16.27 18.08
N ILE A 436 -25.09 -15.90 18.41
CA ILE A 436 -24.35 -16.36 19.59
C ILE A 436 -23.83 -15.17 20.39
N SER A 437 -23.75 -15.31 21.71
CA SER A 437 -23.34 -14.22 22.61
C SER A 437 -22.22 -14.63 23.56
N PRO A 438 -21.32 -13.70 23.94
CA PRO A 438 -20.22 -14.01 24.85
C PRO A 438 -20.70 -14.55 26.20
N GLU A 439 -21.78 -13.98 26.75
CA GLU A 439 -22.27 -14.32 28.09
C GLU A 439 -22.82 -15.74 28.19
N GLN A 440 -23.33 -16.27 27.08
CA GLN A 440 -24.00 -17.57 27.04
C GLN A 440 -23.13 -18.67 26.40
N ASP A 441 -22.40 -18.33 25.33
CA ASP A 441 -21.84 -19.34 24.41
C ASP A 441 -20.31 -19.41 24.43
N TYR A 442 -19.63 -18.32 24.79
CA TYR A 442 -18.17 -18.23 24.82
C TYR A 442 -17.68 -17.19 25.83
N PRO A 443 -17.94 -17.38 27.14
CA PRO A 443 -17.54 -16.43 28.16
C PRO A 443 -16.01 -16.39 28.30
N GLY A 444 -15.47 -15.22 28.68
CA GLY A 444 -14.06 -15.07 29.00
C GLY A 444 -13.43 -13.79 28.45
N SER A 445 -12.23 -13.93 27.89
CA SER A 445 -11.43 -12.85 27.31
C SER A 445 -12.17 -12.13 26.17
N PRO A 446 -11.86 -10.85 25.88
CA PRO A 446 -12.30 -10.17 24.64
C PRO A 446 -12.01 -10.97 23.36
N LEU A 447 -11.03 -11.86 23.39
CA LEU A 447 -10.62 -12.71 22.27
C LEU A 447 -11.39 -14.06 22.19
N ALA A 448 -12.24 -14.40 23.16
CA ALA A 448 -12.90 -15.70 23.24
C ALA A 448 -13.77 -16.02 21.99
N GLY A 449 -14.37 -14.99 21.37
CA GLY A 449 -15.11 -15.16 20.13
C GLY A 449 -14.21 -15.56 18.94
N ILE A 450 -12.98 -15.05 18.88
CA ILE A 450 -11.98 -15.45 17.87
C ILE A 450 -11.60 -16.91 18.08
N GLU A 451 -11.32 -17.31 19.32
CA GLU A 451 -10.95 -18.68 19.67
C GLU A 451 -12.07 -19.68 19.32
N LEU A 452 -13.33 -19.30 19.57
CA LEU A 452 -14.49 -20.08 19.15
C LEU A 452 -14.53 -20.23 17.62
N GLN A 453 -14.37 -19.15 16.86
CA GLN A 453 -14.35 -19.22 15.40
C GLN A 453 -13.23 -20.15 14.91
N GLU A 454 -12.01 -20.00 15.43
CA GLU A 454 -10.88 -20.86 15.05
C GLU A 454 -11.14 -22.34 15.34
N ARG A 455 -11.75 -22.66 16.49
CA ARG A 455 -12.11 -24.03 16.84
C ARG A 455 -13.13 -24.61 15.86
N LEU A 456 -14.18 -23.86 15.55
CA LEU A 456 -15.20 -24.30 14.59
C LEU A 456 -14.58 -24.50 13.20
N GLU A 457 -13.77 -23.54 12.73
CA GLU A 457 -13.14 -23.57 11.41
C GLU A 457 -12.13 -24.71 11.25
N SER A 458 -11.37 -24.99 12.30
CA SER A 458 -10.44 -26.12 12.32
C SER A 458 -11.20 -27.44 12.34
N HIS A 459 -12.31 -27.52 13.09
CA HIS A 459 -13.16 -28.71 13.10
C HIS A 459 -13.82 -28.96 11.73
N ALA A 460 -14.33 -27.92 11.06
CA ALA A 460 -14.88 -28.04 9.72
C ALA A 460 -13.82 -28.49 8.70
N TYR A 461 -12.57 -28.06 8.82
CA TYR A 461 -11.47 -28.57 8.00
C TYR A 461 -11.25 -30.08 8.21
N LEU A 462 -11.31 -30.56 9.45
CA LEU A 462 -11.20 -32.00 9.76
C LEU A 462 -12.38 -32.79 9.19
N LEU A 463 -13.62 -32.31 9.38
CA LEU A 463 -14.83 -32.92 8.80
C LEU A 463 -14.76 -32.97 7.26
N GLY A 464 -14.24 -31.91 6.66
CA GLY A 464 -13.94 -31.80 5.23
C GLY A 464 -12.85 -32.75 4.74
N GLY A 465 -12.20 -33.51 5.62
CA GLY A 465 -11.15 -34.46 5.25
C GLY A 465 -9.74 -33.87 5.16
N SER A 466 -9.52 -32.70 5.77
CA SER A 466 -8.22 -32.01 5.76
C SER A 466 -7.71 -31.66 4.35
N SER A 467 -8.60 -31.50 3.38
CA SER A 467 -8.31 -31.21 1.97
C SER A 467 -8.75 -29.81 1.52
N TYR A 468 -9.27 -28.99 2.44
CA TYR A 468 -10.00 -27.74 2.17
C TYR A 468 -11.34 -27.90 1.44
N GLU A 469 -11.77 -29.14 1.19
CA GLU A 469 -13.17 -29.41 0.88
C GLU A 469 -14.04 -29.02 2.07
N ALA A 470 -15.20 -28.43 1.80
CA ALA A 470 -16.14 -28.05 2.85
C ALA A 470 -17.00 -29.25 3.26
N PRO A 471 -17.26 -29.47 4.57
CA PRO A 471 -18.27 -30.45 4.98
C PRO A 471 -19.65 -30.01 4.45
N ALA A 472 -20.42 -30.93 3.91
CA ALA A 472 -21.73 -30.62 3.34
C ALA A 472 -22.76 -31.72 3.63
N GLN A 473 -24.04 -31.36 3.55
CA GLN A 473 -25.16 -32.29 3.76
C GLN A 473 -26.39 -31.79 3.00
N LEU A 474 -27.21 -32.71 2.50
CA LEU A 474 -28.49 -32.36 1.90
C LEU A 474 -29.45 -31.86 2.98
N VAL A 475 -30.24 -30.84 2.66
CA VAL A 475 -31.20 -30.20 3.57
C VAL A 475 -32.20 -31.22 4.11
N GLY A 476 -32.70 -32.11 3.26
CA GLY A 476 -33.65 -33.15 3.69
C GLY A 476 -33.05 -34.13 4.70
N ASP A 477 -31.79 -34.51 4.50
CA ASP A 477 -31.08 -35.42 5.40
C ASP A 477 -30.68 -34.73 6.71
N PHE A 478 -30.26 -33.46 6.65
CA PHE A 478 -30.00 -32.63 7.83
C PHE A 478 -31.25 -32.47 8.70
N ILE A 479 -32.43 -32.23 8.09
CA ILE A 479 -33.72 -32.17 8.79
C ILE A 479 -34.06 -33.52 9.43
N ALA A 480 -33.78 -34.63 8.73
CA ALA A 480 -34.03 -35.97 9.21
C ALA A 480 -32.99 -36.50 10.23
N GLY A 481 -31.90 -35.76 10.47
CA GLY A 481 -30.84 -36.15 11.40
C GLY A 481 -30.02 -37.35 10.93
N ARG A 482 -29.70 -37.43 9.64
CA ARG A 482 -28.88 -38.51 9.05
C ARG A 482 -27.85 -37.95 8.07
N ALA A 483 -26.69 -38.58 7.94
CA ALA A 483 -25.66 -38.16 6.98
C ALA A 483 -26.12 -38.41 5.52
N SER A 484 -25.73 -37.52 4.60
CA SER A 484 -25.96 -37.72 3.17
C SER A 484 -24.92 -38.67 2.56
N THR A 485 -25.34 -39.56 1.67
CA THR A 485 -24.45 -40.53 1.01
C THR A 485 -24.12 -40.17 -0.44
N ALA A 486 -24.93 -39.32 -1.07
CA ALA A 486 -24.75 -38.85 -2.45
C ALA A 486 -25.39 -37.47 -2.61
N LEU A 487 -24.93 -36.71 -3.61
CA LEU A 487 -25.56 -35.45 -4.01
C LEU A 487 -26.87 -35.71 -4.76
N GLY A 488 -27.78 -34.75 -4.68
CA GLY A 488 -29.03 -34.74 -5.43
C GLY A 488 -28.94 -33.90 -6.71
N SER A 489 -30.06 -33.30 -7.10
CA SER A 489 -30.18 -32.44 -8.28
C SER A 489 -29.51 -31.06 -8.17
N VAL A 490 -29.15 -30.62 -6.96
CA VAL A 490 -28.43 -29.37 -6.69
C VAL A 490 -26.96 -29.67 -6.52
N GLU A 491 -26.15 -29.15 -7.42
CA GLU A 491 -24.68 -29.26 -7.34
C GLU A 491 -24.14 -28.10 -6.50
N PRO A 492 -23.29 -28.37 -5.49
CA PRO A 492 -22.69 -27.32 -4.68
C PRO A 492 -21.66 -26.52 -5.48
N SER A 493 -21.70 -25.20 -5.33
CA SER A 493 -20.80 -24.30 -6.07
C SER A 493 -19.44 -24.09 -5.41
N TYR A 494 -19.30 -24.44 -4.12
CA TYR A 494 -18.06 -24.28 -3.37
C TYR A 494 -16.88 -25.02 -4.02
N LYS A 495 -15.74 -24.33 -4.13
CA LYS A 495 -14.45 -24.88 -4.58
C LYS A 495 -13.41 -24.77 -3.47
N PRO A 496 -12.52 -25.77 -3.27
CA PRO A 496 -12.15 -26.85 -4.20
C PRO A 496 -13.21 -27.95 -4.40
N GLY A 497 -14.05 -28.21 -3.41
CA GLY A 497 -15.12 -29.20 -3.46
C GLY A 497 -15.82 -29.34 -2.11
N VAL A 498 -16.74 -30.30 -2.00
CA VAL A 498 -17.41 -30.60 -0.74
C VAL A 498 -17.29 -32.08 -0.39
N LYS A 499 -17.30 -32.38 0.90
CA LYS A 499 -17.34 -33.73 1.44
C LYS A 499 -18.63 -33.95 2.20
N LEU A 500 -19.41 -34.95 1.78
CA LEU A 500 -20.67 -35.28 2.44
C LEU A 500 -20.41 -35.92 3.82
N VAL A 501 -20.96 -35.30 4.86
CA VAL A 501 -20.84 -35.71 6.26
C VAL A 501 -22.15 -35.42 7.01
N ASP A 502 -22.20 -35.75 8.31
CA ASP A 502 -23.23 -35.22 9.19
C ASP A 502 -22.79 -33.85 9.74
N LEU A 503 -23.52 -32.78 9.41
CA LEU A 503 -23.23 -31.43 9.90
C LEU A 503 -23.65 -31.21 11.35
N ALA A 504 -24.30 -32.18 12.01
CA ALA A 504 -24.66 -32.08 13.43
C ALA A 504 -23.45 -31.84 14.35
N GLU A 505 -22.25 -32.26 13.94
CA GLU A 505 -21.01 -32.04 14.68
C GLU A 505 -20.32 -30.70 14.36
N ALA A 506 -20.71 -30.04 13.27
CA ALA A 506 -20.01 -28.85 12.76
C ALA A 506 -20.26 -27.57 13.58
N LEU A 507 -21.37 -27.49 14.32
CA LEU A 507 -21.76 -26.34 15.14
C LEU A 507 -22.27 -26.79 16.52
N PRO A 508 -22.34 -25.89 17.53
CA PRO A 508 -22.94 -26.22 18.82
C PRO A 508 -24.37 -26.76 18.69
N ALA A 509 -24.77 -27.66 19.58
CA ALA A 509 -26.08 -28.35 19.51
C ALA A 509 -27.27 -27.40 19.41
N PHE A 510 -27.29 -26.31 20.19
CA PHE A 510 -28.36 -25.31 20.15
C PHE A 510 -28.51 -24.64 18.76
N ALA A 511 -27.40 -24.50 18.02
CA ALA A 511 -27.38 -23.93 16.69
C ALA A 511 -27.96 -24.90 15.67
N ILE A 512 -27.55 -26.17 15.75
CA ILE A 512 -28.06 -27.25 14.91
C ILE A 512 -29.58 -27.41 15.10
N GLU A 513 -30.05 -27.47 16.34
CA GLU A 513 -31.47 -27.57 16.67
C GLU A 513 -32.27 -26.39 16.09
N ALA A 514 -31.78 -25.17 16.29
CA ALA A 514 -32.46 -23.96 15.80
C ALA A 514 -32.52 -23.92 14.26
N ILE A 515 -31.42 -24.24 13.57
CA ILE A 515 -31.38 -24.25 12.09
C ILE A 515 -32.29 -25.36 11.56
N ARG A 516 -32.30 -26.54 12.19
CA ARG A 516 -33.16 -27.66 11.82
C ARG A 516 -34.65 -27.32 11.95
N GLU A 517 -35.03 -26.57 12.99
CA GLU A 517 -36.39 -26.04 13.16
C GLU A 517 -36.73 -24.96 12.13
N ALA A 518 -35.77 -24.09 11.81
CA ALA A 518 -35.99 -22.94 10.93
C ALA A 518 -36.22 -23.33 9.46
N LEU A 519 -35.57 -24.38 8.95
CA LEU A 519 -35.66 -24.76 7.53
C LEU A 519 -37.10 -25.11 7.08
N PRO A 520 -37.89 -25.95 7.79
CA PRO A 520 -39.31 -26.14 7.50
C PRO A 520 -40.15 -24.87 7.70
N ALA A 521 -39.78 -23.98 8.62
CA ALA A 521 -40.47 -22.71 8.82
C ALA A 521 -40.24 -21.75 7.64
N PHE A 522 -39.03 -21.75 7.07
CA PHE A 522 -38.70 -21.01 5.86
C PHE A 522 -39.41 -21.56 4.61
N ASP A 523 -39.66 -22.87 4.53
CA ASP A 523 -40.44 -23.46 3.43
C ASP A 523 -41.88 -22.91 3.35
N LYS A 524 -42.47 -22.57 4.51
CA LYS A 524 -43.78 -21.91 4.57
C LYS A 524 -43.75 -20.47 4.03
N GLN A 525 -42.58 -19.82 4.06
CA GLN A 525 -42.39 -18.46 3.56
C GLN A 525 -42.00 -18.46 2.07
N ILE A 526 -41.17 -19.42 1.66
CA ILE A 526 -40.72 -19.63 0.29
C ILE A 526 -40.90 -21.11 -0.02
N LYS A 527 -41.95 -21.44 -0.78
CA LYS A 527 -42.26 -22.83 -1.11
C LYS A 527 -41.08 -23.50 -1.83
N GLY A 528 -40.62 -24.62 -1.31
CA GLY A 528 -39.46 -25.37 -1.81
C GLY A 528 -38.14 -24.99 -1.15
N PHE A 529 -38.14 -24.14 -0.12
CA PHE A 529 -36.93 -23.81 0.63
C PHE A 529 -36.38 -25.01 1.41
N SER A 530 -37.24 -25.95 1.83
CA SER A 530 -36.78 -27.22 2.41
C SER A 530 -36.69 -28.35 1.37
N LEU A 531 -36.38 -28.01 0.11
CA LEU A 531 -36.11 -29.00 -0.94
C LEU A 531 -35.08 -30.01 -0.45
N HIS A 532 -35.41 -31.30 -0.53
CA HIS A 532 -34.55 -32.37 -0.02
C HIS A 532 -33.12 -32.25 -0.56
N ASP A 533 -33.00 -32.07 -1.87
CA ASP A 533 -31.73 -32.01 -2.61
C ASP A 533 -30.96 -30.69 -2.47
N ALA A 534 -31.54 -29.67 -1.83
CA ALA A 534 -30.78 -28.45 -1.52
C ALA A 534 -29.59 -28.78 -0.63
N VAL A 535 -28.50 -28.02 -0.74
CA VAL A 535 -27.23 -28.36 -0.08
C VAL A 535 -26.92 -27.35 1.00
N LEU A 536 -26.58 -27.83 2.20
CA LEU A 536 -25.89 -27.05 3.24
C LEU A 536 -24.39 -27.29 3.10
N THR A 537 -23.61 -26.21 3.08
CA THR A 537 -22.18 -26.24 2.76
C THR A 537 -21.36 -25.47 3.80
N GLY A 538 -20.28 -26.12 4.27
CA GLY A 538 -19.21 -25.58 5.11
C GLY A 538 -19.67 -24.97 6.41
N ILE A 539 -18.94 -23.98 6.92
CA ILE A 539 -19.35 -23.18 8.07
C ILE A 539 -19.17 -21.69 7.80
N GLU A 540 -20.20 -20.91 8.11
CA GLU A 540 -20.20 -19.46 7.98
C GLU A 540 -19.93 -18.84 9.36
N THR A 541 -18.67 -18.62 9.72
CA THR A 541 -18.26 -18.21 11.07
C THR A 541 -17.98 -16.72 11.22
N ARG A 542 -17.80 -16.00 10.10
CA ARG A 542 -17.27 -14.63 10.07
C ARG A 542 -18.30 -13.63 9.53
N THR A 543 -19.48 -13.61 10.13
CA THR A 543 -20.61 -12.75 9.71
C THR A 543 -20.48 -11.29 10.16
N SER A 544 -19.77 -11.05 11.26
CA SER A 544 -19.38 -9.73 11.76
C SER A 544 -18.24 -9.89 12.77
N ALA A 545 -17.64 -8.79 13.24
CA ALA A 545 -16.57 -8.87 14.22
C ALA A 545 -17.00 -9.56 15.53
N PRO A 546 -16.19 -10.51 16.04
CA PRO A 546 -16.42 -11.20 17.32
C PRO A 546 -15.96 -10.38 18.53
N LEU A 547 -15.37 -9.21 18.30
CA LEU A 547 -14.96 -8.25 19.32
C LEU A 547 -15.33 -6.83 18.87
N ARG A 548 -15.20 -5.90 19.80
CA ARG A 548 -15.26 -4.47 19.55
C ARG A 548 -14.00 -3.82 20.11
N ILE A 549 -13.31 -3.05 19.29
CA ILE A 549 -12.21 -2.17 19.73
C ILE A 549 -12.86 -0.85 20.10
N THR A 550 -13.27 -0.71 21.35
CA THR A 550 -14.20 0.36 21.75
C THR A 550 -13.53 1.73 21.63
N ARG A 551 -14.23 2.65 20.97
CA ARG A 551 -13.82 4.03 20.75
C ARG A 551 -14.82 5.02 21.35
N GLY A 552 -14.31 6.15 21.82
CA GLY A 552 -15.10 7.23 22.44
C GLY A 552 -15.79 8.15 21.43
N PRO A 553 -16.39 9.26 21.90
CA PRO A 553 -17.04 10.26 21.03
C PRO A 553 -16.11 10.90 20.00
N THR A 554 -14.81 11.00 20.31
CA THR A 554 -13.75 11.50 19.41
C THR A 554 -13.35 10.48 18.34
N LEU A 555 -13.97 9.29 18.33
CA LEU A 555 -13.64 8.13 17.50
C LEU A 555 -12.24 7.54 17.73
N GLN A 556 -11.53 7.97 18.78
CA GLN A 556 -10.29 7.37 19.25
C GLN A 556 -10.56 6.21 20.21
N SER A 557 -9.65 5.22 20.28
CA SER A 557 -9.65 4.16 21.29
C SER A 557 -9.83 4.73 22.69
N LEU A 558 -10.59 4.04 23.55
CA LEU A 558 -10.87 4.51 24.91
C LEU A 558 -9.63 4.77 25.76
N ASN A 559 -8.56 4.00 25.54
CA ASN A 559 -7.33 4.07 26.35
C ASN A 559 -6.05 4.28 25.55
N THR A 560 -6.15 4.58 24.25
CA THR A 560 -4.97 4.81 23.39
C THR A 560 -5.21 6.00 22.48
N LYS A 561 -4.67 7.16 22.86
CA LYS A 561 -4.76 8.39 22.07
C LYS A 561 -4.01 8.21 20.75
N GLY A 562 -4.59 8.74 19.67
CA GLY A 562 -4.05 8.64 18.31
C GLY A 562 -4.43 7.37 17.56
N LEU A 563 -5.05 6.38 18.22
CA LEU A 563 -5.52 5.15 17.58
C LEU A 563 -7.02 5.28 17.29
N TYR A 564 -7.42 5.11 16.04
CA TYR A 564 -8.79 5.27 15.56
C TYR A 564 -9.35 3.95 15.03
N PRO A 565 -10.08 3.17 15.85
CA PRO A 565 -10.70 1.93 15.39
C PRO A 565 -11.82 2.22 14.38
N ALA A 566 -11.83 1.54 13.22
CA ALA A 566 -12.79 1.81 12.16
C ALA A 566 -13.32 0.55 11.46
N GLY A 567 -14.49 0.70 10.84
CA GLY A 567 -15.09 -0.29 9.97
C GLY A 567 -15.57 -1.55 10.70
N GLU A 568 -15.68 -2.64 9.95
CA GLU A 568 -16.25 -3.89 10.45
C GLU A 568 -15.34 -4.55 11.48
N GLY A 569 -14.02 -4.53 11.28
CA GLY A 569 -13.03 -5.12 12.19
C GLY A 569 -13.08 -4.55 13.60
N ALA A 570 -13.33 -3.25 13.72
CA ALA A 570 -13.51 -2.59 15.02
C ALA A 570 -14.91 -2.82 15.64
N GLY A 571 -15.86 -3.40 14.91
CA GLY A 571 -17.22 -3.65 15.37
C GLY A 571 -18.19 -2.47 15.21
N TYR A 572 -17.92 -1.55 14.29
CA TYR A 572 -18.72 -0.33 14.01
C TYR A 572 -19.43 -0.32 12.65
N ALA A 573 -19.21 -1.34 11.81
CA ALA A 573 -19.90 -1.54 10.54
C ALA A 573 -20.25 -3.02 10.32
N GLY A 574 -21.09 -3.31 9.32
CA GLY A 574 -21.53 -4.68 8.99
C GLY A 574 -21.77 -4.91 7.50
N GLY A 575 -21.05 -4.18 6.65
CA GLY A 575 -21.17 -4.24 5.20
C GLY A 575 -20.50 -3.05 4.52
N ILE A 576 -20.26 -3.18 3.21
CA ILE A 576 -19.46 -2.25 2.38
C ILE A 576 -19.85 -0.78 2.59
N LEU A 577 -21.14 -0.45 2.43
CA LEU A 577 -21.61 0.94 2.56
C LEU A 577 -21.39 1.48 3.98
N SER A 578 -21.76 0.71 5.01
CA SER A 578 -21.58 1.15 6.40
C SER A 578 -20.10 1.29 6.78
N ALA A 579 -19.22 0.44 6.25
CA ALA A 579 -17.79 0.53 6.48
C ALA A 579 -17.18 1.77 5.79
N GLY A 580 -17.61 2.07 4.56
CA GLY A 580 -17.21 3.29 3.86
C GLY A 580 -17.67 4.57 4.58
N VAL A 581 -18.94 4.60 5.04
CA VAL A 581 -19.47 5.72 5.85
C VAL A 581 -18.68 5.87 7.15
N ASP A 582 -18.35 4.77 7.82
CA ASP A 582 -17.53 4.82 9.03
C ASP A 582 -16.12 5.36 8.76
N GLY A 583 -15.50 4.95 7.65
CA GLY A 583 -14.20 5.47 7.20
C GLY A 583 -14.20 6.98 7.01
N ILE A 584 -15.25 7.55 6.37
CA ILE A 584 -15.40 9.00 6.20
C ILE A 584 -15.46 9.69 7.57
N ARG A 585 -16.31 9.19 8.49
CA ARG A 585 -16.46 9.78 9.83
C ARG A 585 -15.17 9.76 10.63
N VAL A 586 -14.41 8.67 10.55
CA VAL A 586 -13.12 8.53 11.25
C VAL A 586 -12.08 9.46 10.65
N ALA A 587 -12.02 9.58 9.32
CA ALA A 587 -11.13 10.52 8.66
C ALA A 587 -11.46 11.97 9.06
N GLU A 588 -12.74 12.36 9.09
CA GLU A 588 -13.16 13.69 9.57
C GLU A 588 -12.76 13.94 11.02
N ALA A 589 -12.95 12.96 11.92
CA ALA A 589 -12.55 13.08 13.32
C ALA A 589 -11.03 13.23 13.49
N LEU A 590 -10.25 12.44 12.74
CA LEU A 590 -8.79 12.53 12.72
C LEU A 590 -8.33 13.92 12.24
N VAL A 591 -8.93 14.44 11.16
CA VAL A 591 -8.60 15.78 10.66
C VAL A 591 -8.91 16.86 11.70
N ARG A 592 -10.04 16.76 12.41
CA ARG A 592 -10.37 17.70 13.50
C ARG A 592 -9.36 17.65 14.64
N ASP A 593 -8.92 16.46 15.05
CA ASP A 593 -7.89 16.26 16.07
C ASP A 593 -6.54 16.87 15.63
N MET A 594 -6.13 16.63 14.38
CA MET A 594 -4.92 17.23 13.80
C MET A 594 -4.96 18.76 13.75
N LEU A 595 -6.13 19.35 13.51
CA LEU A 595 -6.34 20.79 13.46
C LEU A 595 -6.57 21.42 14.84
N GLY A 596 -6.64 20.63 15.91
CA GLY A 596 -6.97 21.10 17.26
C GLY A 596 -8.39 21.67 17.37
N ILE A 597 -9.31 21.26 16.51
CA ILE A 597 -10.70 21.70 16.53
C ILE A 597 -11.47 20.80 17.49
N GLU A 598 -11.79 21.32 18.68
CA GLU A 598 -12.64 20.60 19.64
C GLU A 598 -14.03 20.34 19.04
N GLY A 599 -14.51 19.11 19.22
CA GLY A 599 -15.77 18.60 18.68
C GLY A 599 -16.98 18.84 19.56
#